data_AF-A0A6G2V3K6-F1
#
_entry.id   AF-A0A6G2V3K6-F1
#
_cell.length_a   1.000
_cell.length_b   1.000
_cell.length_c   1.000
_cell.angle_alpha   90.00
_cell.angle_beta   90.00
_cell.angle_gamma   90.00
#
_symmetry.space_group_name_H-M   'P 1'
#
loop_
_entity.id
_entity.type
_entity.pdbx_description
1 polymer ?
#
loop_
_entity_poly.entity_id
_entity_poly.type
_entity_poly.pdbx_seq_one_letter_code
_entity_poly.pdbx_strand_id
1 'polypeptide(L)'
;MFGKVGRMVRNLEATGVGLVPDHAVVVDAPDARAVEPLAAARRGAYEPVRALLAATRAEADWTLRHEVVTALAEGGTVLPADSLEGPDALAVDAFRRIEEAWAVRTAARAKDVSEEQYRAFRALLDDALPVIEAAVAASPGDPVPWSAALPHCIGAQAPRDVFEECLGQALACAPHHLPTHVHAVQYLADKWHGSHEEMFGYAAGVAADAPEGSPLRALEVVALTEVEPRERKRGIPGPDGVEAIIATAQAYSASRPPEDHAARLIRNHLVWVLNGRERWAESLDVYRSIGRYATAHPWVYAGEPLEAFRYFRGGARAGLAASVPRNGTVPAPGVPLPESVRTEAAHEIAYVPGTPQRVSQELLLCGATVRLAPAGRWTLMEPAPSQETPGKRGRRATVLRLDGLAAVAETAFDSAGMTTLVARREGADACVLSVVAKGRTAARHRWAGAGSTPSQETARQDAELLVAAAGQGDAREIARLLRDPGDPSELLIRTLTALGLPPLPAGFGERAEVLADARGATVHRARSLWQGMKDFMSDETDPNPPLQLDGR
;
A
#
# COMPACT_ATOMS: atom_id res chain seq x y z
N MET A 1 4.54 6.86 -30.51
CA MET A 1 4.36 5.74 -29.56
C MET A 1 5.61 5.49 -28.69
N PHE A 2 6.82 5.44 -29.27
CA PHE A 2 8.09 5.21 -28.55
C PHE A 2 8.38 6.17 -27.37
N GLY A 3 7.96 7.44 -27.45
CA GLY A 3 8.17 8.40 -26.37
C GLY A 3 7.34 8.17 -25.10
N LYS A 4 6.18 7.48 -25.19
CA LYS A 4 5.32 7.20 -24.03
C LYS A 4 5.88 6.05 -23.20
N VAL A 5 6.28 4.96 -23.87
CA VAL A 5 6.91 3.79 -23.25
C VAL A 5 8.23 4.16 -22.57
N GLY A 6 9.06 4.98 -23.23
CA GLY A 6 10.32 5.45 -22.62
C GLY A 6 10.13 6.30 -21.36
N ARG A 7 9.05 7.08 -21.25
CA ARG A 7 8.72 7.85 -20.03
C ARG A 7 8.16 6.95 -18.93
N MET A 8 7.29 6.01 -19.30
CA MET A 8 6.78 5.01 -18.37
C MET A 8 7.93 4.24 -17.70
N VAL A 9 8.82 3.62 -18.47
CA VAL A 9 9.95 2.83 -17.94
C VAL A 9 10.90 3.67 -17.07
N ARG A 10 11.05 4.96 -17.40
CA ARG A 10 11.89 5.88 -16.61
C ARG A 10 11.30 6.19 -15.23
N ASN A 11 9.98 6.41 -15.17
CA ASN A 11 9.33 7.00 -14.00
C ASN A 11 8.56 5.97 -13.14
N LEU A 12 8.38 4.74 -13.61
CA LEU A 12 7.50 3.72 -12.98
C LEU A 12 7.90 3.36 -11.54
N GLU A 13 9.19 3.37 -11.23
CA GLU A 13 9.68 3.08 -9.88
C GLU A 13 9.28 4.19 -8.90
N ALA A 14 9.48 5.45 -9.31
CA ALA A 14 9.12 6.63 -8.51
C ALA A 14 7.61 6.73 -8.23
N THR A 15 6.74 6.16 -9.08
CA THR A 15 5.30 6.12 -8.80
C THR A 15 4.92 5.09 -7.73
N GLY A 16 5.83 4.16 -7.38
CA GLY A 16 5.63 3.13 -6.36
C GLY A 16 5.92 3.57 -4.93
N VAL A 17 6.58 4.70 -4.72
CA VAL A 17 6.97 5.18 -3.38
C VAL A 17 5.72 5.32 -2.49
N GLY A 18 5.74 4.69 -1.31
CA GLY A 18 4.63 4.73 -0.36
C GLY A 18 3.59 3.63 -0.51
N LEU A 19 3.64 2.83 -1.58
CA LEU A 19 2.67 1.78 -1.81
C LEU A 19 3.08 0.49 -1.12
N VAL A 20 2.12 -0.16 -0.47
CA VAL A 20 2.31 -1.52 0.08
C VAL A 20 2.55 -2.52 -1.06
N PRO A 21 3.53 -3.43 -0.94
CA PRO A 21 3.80 -4.46 -1.93
C PRO A 21 2.54 -5.28 -2.28
N ASP A 22 2.40 -5.67 -3.55
CA ASP A 22 1.24 -6.42 -4.06
C ASP A 22 0.92 -7.68 -3.25
N HIS A 23 1.95 -8.40 -2.78
CA HIS A 23 1.80 -9.65 -2.01
C HIS A 23 1.28 -9.45 -0.59
N ALA A 24 1.38 -8.23 -0.04
CA ALA A 24 0.91 -7.92 1.30
C ALA A 24 -0.54 -7.40 1.32
N VAL A 25 -1.14 -7.13 0.15
CA VAL A 25 -2.54 -6.70 0.03
C VAL A 25 -3.46 -7.88 0.34
N VAL A 26 -4.45 -7.64 1.19
CA VAL A 26 -5.49 -8.58 1.58
C VAL A 26 -6.85 -7.97 1.27
N VAL A 27 -7.73 -8.76 0.66
CA VAL A 27 -9.12 -8.40 0.37
C VAL A 27 -9.97 -8.71 1.59
N ASP A 28 -10.83 -7.77 1.99
CA ASP A 28 -11.77 -7.88 3.11
C ASP A 28 -11.11 -8.39 4.39
N ALA A 29 -9.93 -7.83 4.69
CA ALA A 29 -9.17 -8.21 5.87
C ALA A 29 -10.00 -7.95 7.14
N PRO A 30 -10.16 -8.95 8.02
CA PRO A 30 -10.99 -8.80 9.21
C PRO A 30 -10.40 -7.79 10.18
N ASP A 31 -11.27 -7.22 11.03
CA ASP A 31 -10.92 -6.42 12.19
C ASP A 31 -9.98 -7.19 13.09
N ALA A 32 -9.06 -6.48 13.73
CA ALA A 32 -8.08 -7.08 14.63
C ALA A 32 -8.74 -7.92 15.73
N ARG A 33 -9.93 -7.51 16.20
CA ARG A 33 -10.75 -8.27 17.17
C ARG A 33 -11.33 -9.56 16.60
N ALA A 34 -11.54 -9.63 15.28
CA ALA A 34 -12.11 -10.79 14.59
C ALA A 34 -11.06 -11.77 14.05
N VAL A 35 -9.79 -11.36 13.87
CA VAL A 35 -8.72 -12.21 13.32
C VAL A 35 -8.62 -13.57 14.03
N GLU A 36 -8.38 -13.57 15.34
CA GLU A 36 -8.21 -14.82 16.09
C GLU A 36 -9.53 -15.59 16.26
N PRO A 37 -10.68 -14.97 16.60
CA PRO A 37 -11.95 -15.68 16.65
C PRO A 37 -12.34 -16.38 15.35
N LEU A 38 -12.16 -15.73 14.19
CA LEU A 38 -12.42 -16.35 12.89
C LEU A 38 -11.42 -17.48 12.59
N ALA A 39 -10.14 -17.30 12.95
CA ALA A 39 -9.14 -18.35 12.81
C ALA A 39 -9.44 -19.56 13.71
N ALA A 40 -9.92 -19.34 14.93
CA ALA A 40 -10.35 -20.39 15.86
C ALA A 40 -11.58 -21.14 15.33
N ALA A 41 -12.57 -20.42 14.79
CA ALA A 41 -13.75 -21.03 14.17
C ALA A 41 -13.38 -21.97 13.01
N ARG A 42 -12.41 -21.59 12.17
CA ARG A 42 -11.88 -22.45 11.09
C ARG A 42 -11.22 -23.74 11.60
N ARG A 43 -10.75 -23.75 12.86
CA ARG A 43 -10.19 -24.94 13.54
C ARG A 43 -11.24 -25.71 14.34
N GLY A 44 -12.52 -25.34 14.24
CA GLY A 44 -13.63 -25.96 14.97
C GLY A 44 -13.84 -25.43 16.40
N ALA A 45 -13.10 -24.39 16.81
CA ALA A 45 -13.25 -23.76 18.12
C ALA A 45 -14.15 -22.52 17.99
N TYR A 46 -15.46 -22.69 18.25
CA TYR A 46 -16.46 -21.65 18.03
C TYR A 46 -16.71 -20.70 19.22
N GLU A 47 -16.24 -21.06 20.42
CA GLU A 47 -16.46 -20.23 21.62
C GLU A 47 -15.95 -18.79 21.46
N PRO A 48 -14.74 -18.53 20.91
CA PRO A 48 -14.26 -17.17 20.72
C PRO A 48 -15.15 -16.32 19.79
N VAL A 49 -15.69 -16.93 18.73
CA VAL A 49 -16.54 -16.19 17.78
C VAL A 49 -17.95 -15.97 18.33
N ARG A 50 -18.50 -16.89 19.13
CA ARG A 50 -19.74 -16.66 19.89
C ARG A 50 -19.60 -15.49 20.85
N ALA A 51 -18.50 -15.45 21.61
CA ALA A 51 -18.21 -14.35 22.52
C ALA A 51 -18.09 -13.00 21.78
N LEU A 52 -17.43 -13.00 20.61
CA LEU A 52 -17.31 -11.79 19.79
C LEU A 52 -18.66 -11.32 19.25
N LEU A 53 -19.48 -12.22 18.71
CA LEU A 53 -20.83 -11.90 18.21
C LEU A 53 -21.74 -11.38 19.34
N ALA A 54 -21.66 -11.96 20.54
CA ALA A 54 -22.37 -11.45 21.70
C ALA A 54 -21.90 -10.03 22.10
N ALA A 55 -20.60 -9.77 22.13
CA ALA A 55 -20.04 -8.46 22.43
C ALA A 55 -20.49 -7.39 21.43
N THR A 56 -20.44 -7.70 20.13
CA THR A 56 -20.86 -6.77 19.06
C THR A 56 -22.32 -6.33 19.21
N ARG A 57 -23.22 -7.21 19.65
CA ARG A 57 -24.62 -6.84 19.95
C ARG A 57 -24.73 -5.98 21.20
N ALA A 58 -24.03 -6.35 22.27
CA ALA A 58 -24.07 -5.59 23.52
C ALA A 58 -23.55 -4.15 23.35
N GLU A 59 -22.55 -3.99 22.48
CA GLU A 59 -21.94 -2.69 22.15
C GLU A 59 -22.67 -1.96 21.01
N ALA A 60 -23.65 -2.61 20.36
CA ALA A 60 -24.27 -2.13 19.12
C ALA A 60 -23.26 -1.80 18.00
N ASP A 61 -22.16 -2.55 17.96
CA ASP A 61 -21.14 -2.45 16.90
C ASP A 61 -21.57 -3.26 15.68
N TRP A 62 -22.53 -2.68 14.95
CA TRP A 62 -23.13 -3.30 13.78
C TRP A 62 -22.15 -3.48 12.61
N THR A 63 -21.13 -2.62 12.54
CA THR A 63 -20.08 -2.72 11.51
C THR A 63 -19.27 -3.98 11.71
N LEU A 64 -18.73 -4.20 12.92
CA LEU A 64 -17.98 -5.42 13.18
C LEU A 64 -18.88 -6.65 13.12
N ARG A 65 -20.13 -6.56 13.62
CA ARG A 65 -21.07 -7.67 13.55
C ARG A 65 -21.32 -8.12 12.11
N HIS A 66 -21.61 -7.19 11.21
CA HIS A 66 -21.81 -7.47 9.79
C HIS A 66 -20.57 -8.17 9.21
N GLU A 67 -19.38 -7.62 9.46
CA GLU A 67 -18.11 -8.19 8.97
C GLU A 67 -17.91 -9.64 9.44
N VAL A 68 -18.12 -9.92 10.74
CA VAL A 68 -17.97 -11.27 11.30
C VAL A 68 -19.00 -12.24 10.71
N VAL A 69 -20.26 -11.79 10.54
CA VAL A 69 -21.33 -12.61 9.95
C VAL A 69 -21.01 -12.93 8.48
N THR A 70 -20.62 -11.95 7.68
CA THR A 70 -20.18 -12.14 6.29
C THR A 70 -18.98 -13.09 6.23
N ALA A 71 -17.93 -12.88 7.03
CA ALA A 71 -16.74 -13.73 7.01
C ALA A 71 -17.01 -15.19 7.42
N LEU A 72 -18.03 -15.44 8.25
CA LEU A 72 -18.49 -16.78 8.59
C LEU A 72 -19.34 -17.42 7.47
N ALA A 73 -20.08 -16.61 6.72
CA ALA A 73 -20.89 -17.05 5.58
C ALA A 73 -20.03 -17.43 4.35
N GLU A 74 -19.02 -16.63 4.02
CA GLU A 74 -18.16 -16.80 2.84
C GLU A 74 -17.34 -18.10 2.84
N GLY A 75 -17.16 -18.74 4.00
CA GLY A 75 -16.40 -19.97 4.14
C GLY A 75 -16.97 -21.18 3.38
N GLY A 76 -18.17 -21.05 2.79
CA GLY A 76 -18.86 -22.07 1.98
C GLY A 76 -19.20 -23.36 2.72
N THR A 77 -18.73 -23.49 3.97
CA THR A 77 -18.88 -24.65 4.82
C THR A 77 -20.08 -24.39 5.70
N VAL A 78 -21.10 -25.24 5.57
CA VAL A 78 -22.21 -25.25 6.54
C VAL A 78 -21.59 -25.48 7.91
N LEU A 79 -21.75 -24.49 8.80
CA LEU A 79 -21.23 -24.62 10.15
C LEU A 79 -21.92 -25.83 10.82
N PRO A 80 -21.20 -26.65 11.59
CA PRO A 80 -21.78 -27.81 12.27
C PRO A 80 -23.00 -27.42 13.09
N ALA A 81 -23.99 -28.32 13.19
CA ALA A 81 -25.06 -28.15 14.17
C ALA A 81 -24.46 -27.87 15.55
N ASP A 82 -25.04 -26.93 16.28
CA ASP A 82 -24.58 -26.42 17.58
C ASP A 82 -23.30 -25.55 17.58
N SER A 83 -22.71 -25.21 16.42
CA SER A 83 -21.52 -24.33 16.34
C SER A 83 -21.80 -22.86 16.67
N LEU A 84 -23.04 -22.42 16.45
CA LEU A 84 -23.57 -21.12 16.82
C LEU A 84 -24.97 -21.34 17.38
N GLU A 85 -25.44 -20.43 18.21
CA GLU A 85 -26.74 -20.56 18.89
C GLU A 85 -27.70 -19.42 18.52
N GLY A 86 -28.97 -19.79 18.43
CA GLY A 86 -30.08 -18.86 18.26
C GLY A 86 -29.91 -17.87 17.09
N PRO A 87 -30.05 -16.56 17.32
CA PRO A 87 -30.07 -15.55 16.26
C PRO A 87 -28.76 -15.44 15.46
N ASP A 88 -27.61 -15.79 16.03
CA ASP A 88 -26.33 -15.70 15.33
C ASP A 88 -26.20 -16.76 14.23
N ALA A 89 -26.66 -17.98 14.50
CA ALA A 89 -26.69 -19.05 13.52
C ALA A 89 -27.61 -18.71 12.34
N LEU A 90 -28.77 -18.13 12.62
CA LEU A 90 -29.74 -17.71 11.60
C LEU A 90 -29.21 -16.58 10.73
N ALA A 91 -28.54 -15.57 11.32
CA ALA A 91 -27.93 -14.48 10.57
C ALA A 91 -26.83 -14.99 9.62
N VAL A 92 -25.94 -15.88 10.09
CA VAL A 92 -24.89 -16.47 9.24
C VAL A 92 -25.50 -17.32 8.12
N ASP A 93 -26.52 -18.14 8.40
CA ASP A 93 -27.15 -18.94 7.35
C ASP A 93 -27.90 -18.07 6.31
N ALA A 94 -28.55 -16.98 6.74
CA ALA A 94 -29.19 -16.03 5.85
C ALA A 94 -28.17 -15.39 4.87
N PHE A 95 -27.04 -14.92 5.39
CA PHE A 95 -25.96 -14.35 4.55
C PHE A 95 -25.40 -15.40 3.59
N ARG A 96 -25.09 -16.60 4.10
CA ARG A 96 -24.55 -17.70 3.29
C ARG A 96 -25.46 -18.06 2.11
N ARG A 97 -26.78 -18.15 2.33
CA ARG A 97 -27.75 -18.46 1.27
C ARG A 97 -27.85 -17.36 0.24
N ILE A 98 -27.79 -16.10 0.68
CA ILE A 98 -27.77 -14.96 -0.23
C ILE A 98 -26.49 -14.95 -1.05
N GLU A 99 -25.32 -15.10 -0.44
CA GLU A 99 -24.05 -15.20 -1.15
C GLU A 99 -24.04 -16.36 -2.15
N GLU A 100 -24.56 -17.53 -1.78
CA GLU A 100 -24.71 -18.69 -2.67
C GLU A 100 -25.60 -18.36 -3.89
N ALA A 101 -26.76 -17.74 -3.67
CA ALA A 101 -27.65 -17.30 -4.75
C ALA A 101 -26.92 -16.33 -5.69
N TRP A 102 -26.30 -15.28 -5.14
CA TRP A 102 -25.61 -14.26 -5.93
C TRP A 102 -24.36 -14.79 -6.63
N ALA A 103 -23.69 -15.80 -6.09
CA ALA A 103 -22.58 -16.50 -6.75
C ALA A 103 -23.06 -17.27 -7.99
N VAL A 104 -24.23 -17.93 -7.95
CA VAL A 104 -24.82 -18.64 -9.11
C VAL A 104 -25.20 -17.67 -10.22
N ARG A 105 -25.81 -16.53 -9.87
CA ARG A 105 -26.09 -15.45 -10.83
C ARG A 105 -24.79 -14.84 -11.38
N THR A 106 -23.72 -14.89 -10.59
CA THR A 106 -22.45 -14.20 -10.76
C THR A 106 -22.59 -12.67 -10.70
N ALA A 107 -21.47 -11.96 -10.61
CA ALA A 107 -21.43 -10.52 -10.80
C ALA A 107 -21.58 -10.10 -12.29
N ALA A 108 -21.74 -11.06 -13.21
CA ALA A 108 -21.97 -10.78 -14.61
C ALA A 108 -23.31 -10.09 -14.83
N ARG A 109 -23.42 -9.43 -15.99
CA ARG A 109 -24.58 -8.61 -16.32
C ARG A 109 -25.75 -9.48 -16.70
N ALA A 110 -26.96 -8.93 -16.60
CA ALA A 110 -28.18 -9.68 -16.84
C ALA A 110 -28.25 -10.41 -18.19
N LYS A 111 -27.68 -9.82 -19.24
CA LYS A 111 -27.60 -10.39 -20.60
C LYS A 111 -26.56 -11.52 -20.76
N ASP A 112 -25.62 -11.59 -19.82
CA ASP A 112 -24.49 -12.53 -19.81
C ASP A 112 -24.76 -13.70 -18.83
N VAL A 113 -25.94 -13.71 -18.19
CA VAL A 113 -26.43 -14.78 -17.31
C VAL A 113 -27.42 -15.65 -18.09
N SER A 114 -27.18 -16.97 -18.09
CA SER A 114 -28.05 -17.93 -18.78
C SER A 114 -29.41 -18.10 -18.10
N GLU A 115 -30.43 -18.52 -18.84
CA GLU A 115 -31.76 -18.81 -18.28
C GLU A 115 -31.73 -19.89 -17.19
N GLU A 116 -30.79 -20.84 -17.28
CA GLU A 116 -30.57 -21.87 -16.25
C GLU A 116 -30.03 -21.26 -14.95
N GLN A 117 -29.00 -20.40 -15.05
CA GLN A 117 -28.48 -19.66 -13.90
C GLN A 117 -29.57 -18.78 -13.26
N TYR A 118 -30.43 -18.13 -14.05
CA TYR A 118 -31.55 -17.37 -13.52
C TYR A 118 -32.57 -18.23 -12.78
N ARG A 119 -32.88 -19.43 -13.28
CA ARG A 119 -33.79 -20.35 -12.59
C ARG A 119 -33.19 -20.84 -11.28
N ALA A 120 -31.92 -21.23 -11.29
CA ALA A 120 -31.21 -21.64 -10.07
C ALA A 120 -31.10 -20.48 -9.06
N PHE A 121 -30.80 -19.27 -9.53
CA PHE A 121 -30.76 -18.07 -8.69
C PHE A 121 -32.09 -17.81 -7.99
N ARG A 122 -33.22 -17.84 -8.71
CA ARG A 122 -34.55 -17.64 -8.11
C ARG A 122 -34.89 -18.72 -7.09
N ALA A 123 -34.62 -19.99 -7.40
CA ALA A 123 -34.86 -21.08 -6.46
C ALA A 123 -34.06 -20.91 -5.16
N LEU A 124 -32.80 -20.49 -5.25
CA LEU A 124 -31.98 -20.21 -4.07
C LEU A 124 -32.46 -19.00 -3.26
N LEU A 125 -33.02 -17.98 -3.92
CA LEU A 125 -33.66 -16.86 -3.22
C LEU A 125 -34.94 -17.30 -2.49
N ASP A 126 -35.78 -18.10 -3.14
CA ASP A 126 -36.99 -18.65 -2.52
C ASP A 126 -36.64 -19.49 -1.27
N ASP A 127 -35.54 -20.25 -1.33
CA ASP A 127 -35.00 -21.01 -0.20
C ASP A 127 -34.34 -20.13 0.88
N ALA A 128 -33.88 -18.93 0.52
CA ALA A 128 -33.26 -17.98 1.44
C ALA A 128 -34.28 -17.20 2.27
N LEU A 129 -35.42 -16.84 1.66
CA LEU A 129 -36.45 -16.01 2.29
C LEU A 129 -36.89 -16.50 3.69
N PRO A 130 -37.30 -17.76 3.91
CA PRO A 130 -37.76 -18.20 5.23
C PRO A 130 -36.65 -18.14 6.30
N VAL A 131 -35.39 -18.26 5.89
CA VAL A 131 -34.24 -18.15 6.81
C VAL A 131 -33.95 -16.68 7.16
N ILE A 132 -34.08 -15.77 6.19
CA ILE A 132 -33.97 -14.33 6.42
C ILE A 132 -35.09 -13.88 7.38
N GLU A 133 -36.33 -14.29 7.14
CA GLU A 133 -37.48 -13.99 8.01
C GLU A 133 -37.25 -14.51 9.44
N ALA A 134 -36.74 -15.74 9.58
CA ALA A 134 -36.40 -16.29 10.89
C ALA A 134 -35.28 -15.51 11.58
N ALA A 135 -34.23 -15.11 10.85
CA ALA A 135 -33.11 -14.34 11.39
C ALA A 135 -33.56 -12.96 11.89
N VAL A 136 -34.37 -12.26 11.11
CA VAL A 136 -34.96 -10.97 11.48
C VAL A 136 -35.88 -11.12 12.70
N ALA A 137 -36.77 -12.12 12.70
CA ALA A 137 -37.68 -12.37 13.82
C ALA A 137 -36.96 -12.73 15.12
N ALA A 138 -35.82 -13.43 15.03
CA ALA A 138 -35.02 -13.82 16.20
C ALA A 138 -34.24 -12.66 16.82
N SER A 139 -33.99 -11.57 16.10
CA SER A 139 -33.33 -10.36 16.63
C SER A 139 -33.83 -9.08 15.96
N PRO A 140 -35.06 -8.62 16.29
CA PRO A 140 -35.68 -7.50 15.59
C PRO A 140 -34.94 -6.15 15.70
N GLY A 141 -34.11 -5.97 16.74
CA GLY A 141 -33.28 -4.78 16.94
C GLY A 141 -31.89 -4.85 16.30
N ASP A 142 -31.56 -5.94 15.62
CA ASP A 142 -30.29 -6.15 14.94
C ASP A 142 -30.43 -5.77 13.45
N PRO A 143 -29.70 -4.77 12.94
CA PRO A 143 -29.77 -4.37 11.53
C PRO A 143 -29.09 -5.39 10.58
N VAL A 144 -28.27 -6.31 11.09
CA VAL A 144 -27.46 -7.20 10.24
C VAL A 144 -28.33 -8.18 9.45
N PRO A 145 -29.30 -8.92 10.04
CA PRO A 145 -30.24 -9.75 9.28
C PRO A 145 -31.03 -8.98 8.22
N TRP A 146 -31.44 -7.74 8.50
CA TRP A 146 -32.11 -6.88 7.52
C TRP A 146 -31.21 -6.56 6.31
N SER A 147 -29.89 -6.47 6.52
CA SER A 147 -28.94 -6.27 5.42
C SER A 147 -28.88 -7.45 4.45
N ALA A 148 -29.29 -8.66 4.83
CA ALA A 148 -29.46 -9.80 3.91
C ALA A 148 -30.80 -9.75 3.16
N ALA A 149 -31.84 -9.15 3.75
CA ALA A 149 -33.14 -8.98 3.12
C ALA A 149 -33.08 -8.02 1.91
N LEU A 150 -32.27 -6.96 1.96
CA LEU A 150 -32.15 -5.99 0.87
C LEU A 150 -31.61 -6.60 -0.45
N PRO A 151 -30.47 -7.33 -0.47
CA PRO A 151 -30.04 -8.03 -1.67
C PRO A 151 -31.00 -9.16 -2.07
N HIS A 152 -31.76 -9.76 -1.15
CA HIS A 152 -32.86 -10.63 -1.53
C HIS A 152 -33.92 -9.88 -2.34
N CYS A 153 -34.40 -8.72 -1.85
CA CYS A 153 -35.39 -7.89 -2.53
C CYS A 153 -34.91 -7.45 -3.93
N ILE A 154 -33.64 -7.06 -4.07
CA ILE A 154 -33.03 -6.71 -5.37
C ILE A 154 -33.08 -7.92 -6.32
N GLY A 155 -32.64 -9.09 -5.85
CA GLY A 155 -32.54 -10.30 -6.67
C GLY A 155 -33.90 -10.89 -7.06
N ALA A 156 -34.84 -10.88 -6.13
CA ALA A 156 -36.21 -11.38 -6.30
C ALA A 156 -37.10 -10.40 -7.08
N GLN A 157 -36.60 -9.21 -7.41
CA GLN A 157 -37.34 -8.13 -8.03
C GLN A 157 -38.59 -7.74 -7.21
N ALA A 158 -38.41 -7.60 -5.90
CA ALA A 158 -39.49 -7.26 -5.00
C ALA A 158 -40.15 -5.93 -5.40
N PRO A 159 -41.47 -5.79 -5.19
CA PRO A 159 -42.16 -4.51 -5.30
C PRO A 159 -41.50 -3.42 -4.43
N ARG A 160 -41.62 -2.17 -4.87
CA ARG A 160 -40.93 -1.04 -4.22
C ARG A 160 -41.38 -0.81 -2.78
N ASP A 161 -42.66 -0.94 -2.51
CA ASP A 161 -43.23 -0.85 -1.16
C ASP A 161 -42.62 -1.89 -0.21
N VAL A 162 -42.43 -3.13 -0.67
CA VAL A 162 -41.77 -4.19 0.11
C VAL A 162 -40.31 -3.82 0.39
N PHE A 163 -39.57 -3.35 -0.62
CA PHE A 163 -38.19 -2.91 -0.42
C PHE A 163 -38.09 -1.74 0.56
N GLU A 164 -38.94 -0.72 0.41
CA GLU A 164 -38.99 0.45 1.29
C GLU A 164 -39.35 0.08 2.73
N GLU A 165 -40.23 -0.91 2.93
CA GLU A 165 -40.54 -1.45 4.25
C GLU A 165 -39.31 -2.13 4.87
N CYS A 166 -38.64 -3.05 4.16
CA CYS A 166 -37.42 -3.70 4.64
C CYS A 166 -36.31 -2.68 4.95
N LEU A 167 -36.12 -1.69 4.08
CA LEU A 167 -35.16 -0.61 4.30
C LEU A 167 -35.52 0.23 5.53
N GLY A 168 -36.80 0.58 5.69
CA GLY A 168 -37.31 1.32 6.85
C GLY A 168 -37.05 0.58 8.16
N GLN A 169 -37.27 -0.73 8.20
CA GLN A 169 -36.97 -1.56 9.38
C GLN A 169 -35.46 -1.61 9.68
N ALA A 170 -34.62 -1.79 8.65
CA ALA A 170 -33.17 -1.80 8.81
C ALA A 170 -32.66 -0.46 9.40
N LEU A 171 -33.15 0.66 8.86
CA LEU A 171 -32.76 2.00 9.28
C LEU A 171 -33.33 2.39 10.64
N ALA A 172 -34.49 1.85 11.04
CA ALA A 172 -35.02 2.02 12.39
C ALA A 172 -34.11 1.36 13.44
N CYS A 173 -33.44 0.26 13.10
CA CYS A 173 -32.47 -0.40 13.98
C CYS A 173 -31.13 0.35 14.04
N ALA A 174 -30.59 0.74 12.88
CA ALA A 174 -29.30 1.43 12.78
C ALA A 174 -29.29 2.43 11.61
N PRO A 175 -29.64 3.71 11.85
CA PRO A 175 -29.75 4.74 10.82
C PRO A 175 -28.46 5.06 10.07
N HIS A 176 -27.31 4.58 10.57
CA HIS A 176 -26.00 4.85 10.00
C HIS A 176 -25.26 3.59 9.55
N HIS A 177 -25.96 2.46 9.42
CA HIS A 177 -25.37 1.20 8.99
C HIS A 177 -25.02 1.25 7.49
N LEU A 178 -23.72 1.35 7.19
CA LEU A 178 -23.21 1.56 5.83
C LEU A 178 -23.68 0.49 4.81
N PRO A 179 -23.61 -0.83 5.10
CA PRO A 179 -24.08 -1.86 4.16
C PRO A 179 -25.54 -1.68 3.74
N THR A 180 -26.43 -1.31 4.67
CA THR A 180 -27.85 -1.02 4.38
C THR A 180 -27.99 0.06 3.32
N HIS A 181 -27.25 1.16 3.47
CA HIS A 181 -27.28 2.26 2.50
C HIS A 181 -26.65 1.89 1.15
N VAL A 182 -25.61 1.06 1.14
CA VAL A 182 -25.00 0.56 -0.11
C VAL A 182 -26.00 -0.28 -0.91
N HIS A 183 -26.77 -1.16 -0.25
CA HIS A 183 -27.83 -1.91 -0.93
C HIS A 183 -28.96 -1.00 -1.42
N ALA A 184 -29.33 0.04 -0.68
CA ALA A 184 -30.30 1.03 -1.14
C ALA A 184 -29.83 1.80 -2.39
N VAL A 185 -28.57 2.22 -2.41
CA VAL A 185 -27.95 2.81 -3.61
C VAL A 185 -28.02 1.85 -4.80
N GLN A 186 -27.70 0.57 -4.61
CA GLN A 186 -27.76 -0.42 -5.67
C GLN A 186 -29.21 -0.66 -6.17
N TYR A 187 -30.18 -0.80 -5.27
CA TYR A 187 -31.59 -1.00 -5.64
C TYR A 187 -32.12 0.15 -6.50
N LEU A 188 -31.78 1.38 -6.14
CA LEU A 188 -32.21 2.60 -6.84
C LEU A 188 -31.42 2.88 -8.14
N ALA A 189 -30.38 2.11 -8.45
CA ALA A 189 -29.64 2.27 -9.69
C ALA A 189 -30.53 1.99 -10.92
N ASP A 190 -30.24 2.66 -12.05
CA ASP A 190 -31.01 2.56 -13.31
C ASP A 190 -31.08 1.13 -13.87
N LYS A 191 -30.04 0.33 -13.65
CA LYS A 191 -29.99 -1.09 -14.04
C LYS A 191 -30.88 -2.02 -13.20
N TRP A 192 -31.48 -1.50 -12.12
CA TRP A 192 -32.35 -2.23 -11.22
C TRP A 192 -33.76 -1.60 -11.20
N HIS A 193 -34.18 -0.98 -10.09
CA HIS A 193 -35.57 -0.57 -9.86
C HIS A 193 -35.79 0.95 -9.85
N GLY A 194 -34.73 1.73 -10.05
CA GLY A 194 -34.78 3.18 -9.97
C GLY A 194 -34.21 3.86 -11.22
N SER A 195 -33.56 4.99 -10.98
CA SER A 195 -32.96 5.86 -11.97
C SER A 195 -31.72 6.53 -11.36
N HIS A 196 -30.81 7.04 -12.19
CA HIS A 196 -29.67 7.79 -11.66
C HIS A 196 -30.09 8.96 -10.78
N GLU A 197 -31.19 9.65 -11.11
CA GLU A 197 -31.72 10.76 -10.32
C GLU A 197 -32.15 10.32 -8.92
N GLU A 198 -32.90 9.21 -8.80
CA GLU A 198 -33.28 8.64 -7.50
C GLU A 198 -32.07 8.15 -6.71
N MET A 199 -31.14 7.46 -7.35
CA MET A 199 -29.94 6.90 -6.71
C MET A 199 -29.05 8.00 -6.13
N PHE A 200 -28.72 9.03 -6.92
CA PHE A 200 -27.92 10.17 -6.45
C PHE A 200 -28.70 11.03 -5.46
N GLY A 201 -30.00 11.23 -5.66
CA GLY A 201 -30.85 11.94 -4.70
C GLY A 201 -30.86 11.28 -3.32
N TYR A 202 -30.99 9.95 -3.27
CA TYR A 202 -30.89 9.17 -2.03
C TYR A 202 -29.50 9.31 -1.38
N ALA A 203 -28.44 9.07 -2.14
CA ALA A 203 -27.08 9.14 -1.62
C ALA A 203 -26.72 10.54 -1.09
N ALA A 204 -27.12 11.60 -1.79
CA ALA A 204 -26.94 12.98 -1.37
C ALA A 204 -27.72 13.31 -0.09
N GLY A 205 -28.98 12.85 0.00
CA GLY A 205 -29.81 13.03 1.21
C GLY A 205 -29.16 12.36 2.44
N VAL A 206 -28.77 11.10 2.30
CA VAL A 206 -28.08 10.35 3.36
C VAL A 206 -26.76 11.02 3.74
N ALA A 207 -25.96 11.49 2.77
CA ALA A 207 -24.72 12.20 3.03
C ALA A 207 -24.94 13.53 3.77
N ALA A 208 -26.02 14.26 3.47
CA ALA A 208 -26.36 15.51 4.13
C ALA A 208 -26.72 15.30 5.61
N ASP A 209 -27.49 14.25 5.91
CA ASP A 209 -27.99 13.94 7.25
C ASP A 209 -26.99 13.14 8.12
N ALA A 210 -25.95 12.58 7.50
CA ALA A 210 -24.97 11.76 8.21
C ALA A 210 -24.13 12.57 9.23
N PRO A 211 -23.89 12.01 10.44
CA PRO A 211 -23.05 12.63 11.45
C PRO A 211 -21.64 12.93 10.97
N GLU A 212 -20.98 13.89 11.64
CA GLU A 212 -19.58 14.16 11.40
C GLU A 212 -18.74 12.89 11.57
N GLY A 213 -17.94 12.58 10.56
CA GLY A 213 -17.11 11.41 10.57
C GLY A 213 -17.79 10.08 10.19
N SER A 214 -19.07 10.08 9.85
CA SER A 214 -19.69 8.88 9.26
C SER A 214 -19.18 8.64 7.83
N PRO A 215 -18.92 7.39 7.41
CA PRO A 215 -18.62 7.06 6.01
C PRO A 215 -19.74 7.45 5.05
N LEU A 216 -20.97 7.56 5.56
CA LEU A 216 -22.14 7.96 4.79
C LEU A 216 -22.02 9.37 4.21
N ARG A 217 -21.19 10.24 4.80
CA ARG A 217 -20.85 11.56 4.22
C ARG A 217 -20.25 11.45 2.82
N ALA A 218 -19.65 10.30 2.48
CA ALA A 218 -19.04 10.04 1.18
C ALA A 218 -19.82 9.01 0.35
N LEU A 219 -21.07 8.67 0.72
CA LEU A 219 -21.85 7.60 0.08
C LEU A 219 -22.04 7.80 -1.43
N GLU A 220 -22.13 9.04 -1.90
CA GLU A 220 -22.28 9.36 -3.32
C GLU A 220 -21.15 8.81 -4.21
N VAL A 221 -19.96 8.56 -3.65
CA VAL A 221 -18.87 7.92 -4.41
C VAL A 221 -19.18 6.46 -4.75
N VAL A 222 -19.96 5.78 -3.92
CA VAL A 222 -20.46 4.42 -4.19
C VAL A 222 -21.47 4.49 -5.34
N ALA A 223 -22.38 5.46 -5.33
CA ALA A 223 -23.33 5.70 -6.42
C ALA A 223 -22.62 5.95 -7.76
N LEU A 224 -21.50 6.67 -7.77
CA LEU A 224 -20.67 6.86 -8.99
C LEU A 224 -20.13 5.55 -9.56
N THR A 225 -19.90 4.52 -8.74
CA THR A 225 -19.42 3.21 -9.23
C THR A 225 -20.52 2.32 -9.78
N GLU A 226 -21.78 2.62 -9.45
CA GLU A 226 -22.95 1.88 -9.97
C GLU A 226 -23.32 2.30 -11.39
N VAL A 227 -22.86 3.47 -11.83
CA VAL A 227 -23.08 4.01 -13.19
C VAL A 227 -22.22 3.26 -14.23
N GLU A 228 -22.87 2.75 -15.28
CA GLU A 228 -22.20 2.13 -16.40
C GLU A 228 -21.80 3.13 -17.50
N PRO A 229 -20.66 2.92 -18.20
CA PRO A 229 -20.21 3.81 -19.28
C PRO A 229 -21.19 3.98 -20.45
N ARG A 230 -22.16 3.06 -20.62
CA ARG A 230 -23.11 3.04 -21.74
C ARG A 230 -24.50 3.58 -21.35
N GLU A 231 -24.73 3.86 -20.08
CA GLU A 231 -26.01 4.36 -19.59
C GLU A 231 -26.28 5.80 -20.04
N ARG A 232 -27.56 6.17 -20.04
CA ARG A 232 -27.97 7.52 -20.43
C ARG A 232 -27.48 8.49 -19.36
N LYS A 233 -26.79 9.57 -19.76
CA LYS A 233 -26.25 10.57 -18.82
C LYS A 233 -27.31 11.37 -18.03
N ARG A 234 -28.60 11.08 -18.20
CA ARG A 234 -29.69 11.81 -17.54
C ARG A 234 -29.75 11.41 -16.06
N GLY A 235 -29.81 12.39 -15.16
CA GLY A 235 -29.85 12.15 -13.71
C GLY A 235 -28.47 11.89 -13.09
N ILE A 236 -27.40 11.79 -13.88
CA ILE A 236 -26.03 11.75 -13.36
C ILE A 236 -25.60 13.18 -13.02
N PRO A 237 -24.93 13.42 -11.87
CA PRO A 237 -24.32 14.70 -11.56
C PRO A 237 -23.46 15.21 -12.73
N GLY A 238 -23.57 16.51 -13.01
CA GLY A 238 -22.70 17.17 -13.97
C GLY A 238 -21.23 17.17 -13.51
N PRO A 239 -20.29 17.62 -14.36
CA PRO A 239 -18.86 17.63 -14.02
C PRO A 239 -18.56 18.24 -12.64
N ASP A 240 -19.13 19.40 -12.33
CA ASP A 240 -18.91 20.07 -11.03
C ASP A 240 -19.46 19.26 -9.84
N GLY A 241 -20.60 18.59 -10.02
CA GLY A 241 -21.17 17.70 -9.00
C GLY A 241 -20.30 16.47 -8.77
N VAL A 242 -19.79 15.86 -9.83
CA VAL A 242 -18.82 14.75 -9.73
C VAL A 242 -17.55 15.19 -9.01
N GLU A 243 -17.04 16.38 -9.31
CA GLU A 243 -15.87 16.94 -8.63
C GLU A 243 -16.14 17.19 -7.14
N ALA A 244 -17.33 17.67 -6.76
CA ALA A 244 -17.73 17.82 -5.37
C ALA A 244 -17.81 16.48 -4.62
N ILE A 245 -18.36 15.44 -5.26
CA ILE A 245 -18.41 14.08 -4.70
C ILE A 245 -16.99 13.53 -4.46
N ILE A 246 -16.10 13.68 -5.46
CA ILE A 246 -14.70 13.24 -5.34
C ILE A 246 -14.00 14.01 -4.20
N ALA A 247 -14.15 15.33 -4.15
CA ALA A 247 -13.55 16.16 -3.10
C ALA A 247 -14.04 15.76 -1.70
N THR A 248 -15.34 15.46 -1.55
CA THR A 248 -15.93 14.98 -0.30
C THR A 248 -15.35 13.64 0.12
N ALA A 249 -15.26 12.67 -0.80
CA ALA A 249 -14.67 11.36 -0.54
C ALA A 249 -13.15 11.44 -0.24
N GLN A 250 -12.42 12.34 -0.89
CA GLN A 250 -11.01 12.61 -0.60
C GLN A 250 -10.82 13.22 0.78
N ALA A 251 -11.62 14.22 1.15
CA ALA A 251 -11.58 14.84 2.47
C ALA A 251 -11.92 13.83 3.57
N TYR A 252 -12.95 13.00 3.35
CA TYR A 252 -13.27 11.89 4.25
C TYR A 252 -12.08 10.93 4.38
N SER A 253 -11.55 10.40 3.26
CA SER A 253 -10.40 9.50 3.26
C SER A 253 -9.17 10.05 4.02
N ALA A 254 -8.86 11.33 3.82
CA ALA A 254 -7.71 12.00 4.43
C ALA A 254 -7.89 12.28 5.93
N SER A 255 -9.13 12.41 6.41
CA SER A 255 -9.43 12.59 7.84
C SER A 255 -9.35 11.29 8.65
N ARG A 256 -9.15 10.15 7.98
CA ARG A 256 -9.16 8.82 8.60
C ARG A 256 -7.77 8.18 8.62
N PRO A 257 -7.41 7.44 9.68
CA PRO A 257 -6.20 6.65 9.66
C PRO A 257 -6.31 5.49 8.65
N PRO A 258 -5.19 4.88 8.22
CA PRO A 258 -5.20 3.74 7.30
C PRO A 258 -6.00 2.53 7.81
N GLU A 259 -5.96 2.29 9.12
CA GLU A 259 -6.63 1.19 9.80
C GLU A 259 -8.15 1.37 9.96
N ASP A 260 -8.69 2.57 9.73
CA ASP A 260 -10.14 2.82 9.82
C ASP A 260 -10.90 1.92 8.84
N HIS A 261 -11.61 0.93 9.40
CA HIS A 261 -12.37 -0.07 8.66
C HIS A 261 -13.49 0.55 7.83
N ALA A 262 -14.23 1.50 8.42
CA ALA A 262 -15.34 2.17 7.75
C ALA A 262 -14.87 2.99 6.53
N ALA A 263 -13.62 3.45 6.54
CA ALA A 263 -13.03 4.16 5.41
C ALA A 263 -12.63 3.28 4.22
N ARG A 264 -12.44 1.96 4.42
CA ARG A 264 -11.90 1.07 3.38
C ARG A 264 -12.79 1.01 2.14
N LEU A 265 -14.10 0.82 2.33
CA LEU A 265 -15.05 0.75 1.22
C LEU A 265 -15.00 2.05 0.41
N ILE A 266 -15.15 3.20 1.08
CA ILE A 266 -15.13 4.53 0.44
C ILE A 266 -13.84 4.74 -0.35
N ARG A 267 -12.68 4.38 0.22
CA ARG A 267 -11.38 4.51 -0.46
C ARG A 267 -11.29 3.66 -1.73
N ASN A 268 -11.75 2.41 -1.68
CA ASN A 268 -11.72 1.52 -2.85
C ASN A 268 -12.65 2.02 -3.98
N HIS A 269 -13.86 2.49 -3.64
CA HIS A 269 -14.75 3.13 -4.62
C HIS A 269 -14.18 4.45 -5.16
N LEU A 270 -13.55 5.26 -4.32
CA LEU A 270 -12.90 6.50 -4.75
C LEU A 270 -11.76 6.24 -5.75
N VAL A 271 -10.91 5.25 -5.49
CA VAL A 271 -9.85 4.85 -6.43
C VAL A 271 -10.43 4.41 -7.77
N TRP A 272 -11.51 3.62 -7.76
CA TRP A 272 -12.19 3.21 -8.99
C TRP A 272 -12.63 4.42 -9.82
N VAL A 273 -13.30 5.38 -9.17
CA VAL A 273 -13.78 6.63 -9.79
C VAL A 273 -12.62 7.48 -10.34
N LEU A 274 -11.53 7.62 -9.60
CA LEU A 274 -10.33 8.38 -10.00
C LEU A 274 -9.59 7.73 -11.16
N ASN A 275 -9.44 6.40 -11.13
CA ASN A 275 -8.80 5.62 -12.20
C ASN A 275 -9.58 5.73 -13.51
N GLY A 276 -10.91 5.61 -13.45
CA GLY A 276 -11.77 5.76 -14.64
C GLY A 276 -11.70 7.16 -15.28
N ARG A 277 -11.21 8.17 -14.54
CA ARG A 277 -11.03 9.56 -14.99
C ARG A 277 -9.56 9.93 -15.24
N GLU A 278 -8.67 8.95 -15.22
CA GLU A 278 -7.23 9.13 -15.42
C GLU A 278 -6.55 10.10 -14.43
N ARG A 279 -7.14 10.28 -13.23
CA ARG A 279 -6.59 11.13 -12.15
C ARG A 279 -5.54 10.36 -11.34
N TRP A 280 -4.48 9.94 -12.04
CA TRP A 280 -3.53 8.93 -11.56
C TRP A 280 -2.80 9.31 -10.27
N ALA A 281 -2.37 10.57 -10.14
CA ALA A 281 -1.65 11.01 -8.95
C ALA A 281 -2.51 10.91 -7.69
N GLU A 282 -3.74 11.43 -7.77
CA GLU A 282 -4.71 11.40 -6.68
C GLU A 282 -5.16 9.98 -6.35
N SER A 283 -5.35 9.14 -7.38
CA SER A 283 -5.62 7.72 -7.19
C SER A 283 -4.52 7.02 -6.39
N LEU A 284 -3.25 7.27 -6.72
CA LEU A 284 -2.11 6.71 -6.01
C LEU A 284 -1.99 7.21 -4.57
N ASP A 285 -2.41 8.44 -4.28
CA ASP A 285 -2.52 8.92 -2.90
C ASP A 285 -3.59 8.15 -2.12
N VAL A 286 -4.74 7.87 -2.72
CA VAL A 286 -5.76 7.03 -2.06
C VAL A 286 -5.28 5.58 -1.90
N TYR A 287 -4.56 5.00 -2.87
CA TYR A 287 -3.93 3.67 -2.71
C TYR A 287 -2.95 3.61 -1.54
N ARG A 288 -2.23 4.70 -1.26
CA ARG A 288 -1.36 4.80 -0.06
C ARG A 288 -2.19 4.79 1.22
N SER A 289 -3.31 5.52 1.24
CA SER A 289 -4.24 5.54 2.38
C SER A 289 -4.98 4.21 2.58
N ILE A 290 -5.23 3.44 1.50
CA ILE A 290 -5.75 2.06 1.58
C ILE A 290 -4.73 1.14 2.24
N GLY A 291 -3.44 1.34 1.94
CA GLY A 291 -2.37 0.48 2.43
C GLY A 291 -2.55 -0.95 1.94
N ARG A 292 -2.73 -1.88 2.89
CA ARG A 292 -2.89 -3.31 2.61
C ARG A 292 -4.34 -3.78 2.48
N TYR A 293 -5.32 -2.89 2.71
CA TYR A 293 -6.72 -3.27 2.96
C TYR A 293 -7.61 -3.03 1.74
N ALA A 294 -7.53 -3.92 0.75
CA ALA A 294 -8.50 -3.93 -0.36
C ALA A 294 -9.86 -4.45 0.13
N THR A 295 -10.93 -4.09 -0.56
CA THR A 295 -12.28 -4.66 -0.34
C THR A 295 -12.69 -5.49 -1.55
N ALA A 296 -13.71 -6.35 -1.47
CA ALA A 296 -14.21 -7.03 -2.67
C ALA A 296 -14.76 -6.02 -3.68
N HIS A 297 -15.67 -5.16 -3.23
CA HIS A 297 -16.27 -4.10 -4.04
C HIS A 297 -15.35 -2.86 -4.12
N PRO A 298 -15.27 -2.18 -5.26
CA PRO A 298 -15.98 -2.45 -6.52
C PRO A 298 -15.27 -3.46 -7.45
N TRP A 299 -14.14 -4.04 -7.03
CA TRP A 299 -13.24 -4.81 -7.89
C TRP A 299 -13.86 -6.09 -8.46
N VAL A 300 -14.82 -6.69 -7.75
CA VAL A 300 -15.68 -7.78 -8.25
C VAL A 300 -16.32 -7.47 -9.61
N TYR A 301 -16.58 -6.20 -9.93
CA TYR A 301 -17.10 -5.81 -11.25
C TYR A 301 -16.11 -6.00 -12.41
N ALA A 302 -14.81 -6.18 -12.11
CA ALA A 302 -13.75 -6.35 -13.09
C ALA A 302 -13.10 -7.75 -13.09
N GLY A 303 -13.49 -8.64 -12.17
CA GLY A 303 -12.92 -9.99 -12.07
C GLY A 303 -12.69 -10.40 -10.61
N GLU A 304 -11.67 -11.24 -10.38
CA GLU A 304 -11.22 -11.58 -9.04
C GLU A 304 -10.72 -10.30 -8.33
N PRO A 305 -11.23 -9.95 -7.13
CA PRO A 305 -10.97 -8.65 -6.51
C PRO A 305 -9.49 -8.29 -6.32
N LEU A 306 -8.65 -9.23 -5.88
CA LEU A 306 -7.23 -8.95 -5.62
C LEU A 306 -6.46 -8.71 -6.91
N GLU A 307 -6.69 -9.53 -7.93
CA GLU A 307 -6.12 -9.37 -9.27
C GLU A 307 -6.57 -8.06 -9.91
N ALA A 308 -7.86 -7.73 -9.84
CA ALA A 308 -8.40 -6.47 -10.36
C ALA A 308 -7.78 -5.27 -9.63
N PHE A 309 -7.75 -5.26 -8.29
CA PHE A 309 -7.11 -4.20 -7.51
C PHE A 309 -5.65 -3.97 -7.96
N ARG A 310 -4.86 -5.05 -8.08
CA ARG A 310 -3.46 -4.98 -8.52
C ARG A 310 -3.33 -4.47 -9.95
N TYR A 311 -4.19 -4.94 -10.85
CA TYR A 311 -4.21 -4.52 -12.25
C TYR A 311 -4.47 -3.01 -12.38
N PHE A 312 -5.52 -2.50 -11.72
CA PHE A 312 -5.86 -1.08 -11.74
C PHE A 312 -4.81 -0.20 -11.05
N ARG A 313 -4.17 -0.71 -9.98
CA ARG A 313 -3.05 -0.03 -9.31
C ARG A 313 -1.82 0.07 -10.23
N GLY A 314 -1.47 -1.02 -10.91
CA GLY A 314 -0.42 -1.05 -11.92
C GLY A 314 -0.72 -0.10 -13.10
N GLY A 315 -1.97 -0.08 -13.56
CA GLY A 315 -2.46 0.85 -14.57
C GLY A 315 -2.30 2.31 -14.16
N ALA A 316 -2.68 2.67 -12.92
CA ALA A 316 -2.50 4.02 -12.39
C ALA A 316 -1.02 4.43 -12.32
N ARG A 317 -0.15 3.53 -11.85
CA ARG A 317 1.31 3.74 -11.83
C ARG A 317 1.88 3.98 -13.22
N ALA A 318 1.51 3.16 -14.19
CA ALA A 318 1.96 3.29 -15.58
C ALA A 318 1.39 4.57 -16.22
N GLY A 319 0.13 4.90 -15.95
CA GLY A 319 -0.56 6.11 -16.40
C GLY A 319 0.15 7.37 -15.93
N LEU A 320 0.44 7.47 -14.62
CA LEU A 320 1.20 8.59 -14.06
C LEU A 320 2.62 8.65 -14.64
N ALA A 321 3.33 7.53 -14.68
CA ALA A 321 4.69 7.49 -15.21
C ALA A 321 4.77 7.98 -16.68
N ALA A 322 3.74 7.66 -17.48
CA ALA A 322 3.62 8.05 -18.87
C ALA A 322 3.20 9.53 -19.08
N SER A 323 2.45 10.11 -18.13
CA SER A 323 1.95 11.49 -18.19
C SER A 323 2.99 12.52 -17.76
N VAL A 324 4.03 12.12 -17.01
CA VAL A 324 5.14 12.99 -16.61
C VAL A 324 5.80 13.62 -17.86
N PRO A 325 5.98 14.95 -17.91
CA PRO A 325 6.67 15.62 -19.01
C PRO A 325 8.11 15.12 -19.19
N ARG A 326 8.68 15.27 -20.39
CA ARG A 326 10.02 14.72 -20.72
C ARG A 326 11.16 15.14 -19.76
N ASN A 327 11.03 16.32 -19.14
CA ASN A 327 11.94 16.90 -18.14
C ASN A 327 11.24 17.15 -16.79
N GLY A 328 10.09 16.53 -16.57
CA GLY A 328 9.32 16.58 -15.33
C GLY A 328 9.70 15.45 -14.39
N THR A 329 9.28 15.57 -13.13
CA THR A 329 9.40 14.54 -12.11
C THR A 329 8.00 14.05 -11.74
N VAL A 330 7.91 12.84 -11.21
CA VAL A 330 6.67 12.34 -10.59
C VAL A 330 6.32 13.29 -9.44
N PRO A 331 5.06 13.75 -9.33
CA PRO A 331 4.61 14.52 -8.18
C PRO A 331 4.89 13.77 -6.87
N ALA A 332 5.30 14.50 -5.83
CA ALA A 332 5.41 13.91 -4.50
C ALA A 332 4.02 13.42 -4.03
N PRO A 333 3.96 12.37 -3.20
CA PRO A 333 2.71 11.94 -2.58
C PRO A 333 2.01 13.11 -1.87
N GLY A 334 0.72 13.30 -2.13
CA GLY A 334 -0.11 14.29 -1.45
C GLY A 334 -0.55 13.87 -0.05
N VAL A 335 -0.32 12.60 0.31
CA VAL A 335 -0.59 12.03 1.63
C VAL A 335 0.71 11.72 2.39
N PRO A 336 0.72 11.82 3.73
CA PRO A 336 1.85 11.41 4.54
C PRO A 336 2.22 9.94 4.25
N LEU A 337 3.49 9.68 3.99
CA LEU A 337 3.96 8.31 3.80
C LEU A 337 3.90 7.52 5.11
N PRO A 338 3.50 6.23 5.06
CA PRO A 338 3.54 5.34 6.22
C PRO A 338 4.92 5.37 6.88
N GLU A 339 4.97 5.29 8.20
CA GLU A 339 6.24 5.32 8.94
C GLU A 339 7.17 4.20 8.47
N SER A 340 6.64 3.01 8.17
CA SER A 340 7.38 1.88 7.58
C SER A 340 8.07 2.20 6.25
N VAL A 341 7.52 3.10 5.43
CA VAL A 341 8.14 3.56 4.17
C VAL A 341 9.23 4.59 4.45
N ARG A 342 9.14 5.33 5.57
CA ARG A 342 10.24 6.18 6.06
C ARG A 342 11.36 5.31 6.64
N THR A 343 11.04 4.15 7.21
CA THR A 343 12.01 3.14 7.69
C THR A 343 12.56 2.23 6.58
N GLU A 344 11.93 2.16 5.41
CA GLU A 344 12.43 1.48 4.20
C GLU A 344 13.46 2.28 3.40
N ALA A 345 13.86 3.47 3.87
CA ALA A 345 15.18 3.99 3.52
C ALA A 345 16.19 3.06 4.20
N ALA A 346 16.58 1.99 3.51
CA ALA A 346 17.46 0.96 4.03
C ALA A 346 18.62 1.60 4.81
N HIS A 347 18.86 1.14 6.04
CA HIS A 347 19.99 1.62 6.83
C HIS A 347 21.26 1.28 6.06
N GLU A 348 21.83 2.29 5.42
CA GLU A 348 22.92 2.16 4.47
C GLU A 348 24.11 2.99 4.93
N ILE A 349 25.28 2.36 4.94
CA ILE A 349 26.55 3.03 5.16
C ILE A 349 27.51 2.60 4.07
N ALA A 350 28.10 3.59 3.40
CA ALA A 350 29.18 3.39 2.48
C ALA A 350 30.53 3.75 3.12
N TYR A 351 31.52 2.90 2.90
CA TYR A 351 32.92 3.14 3.21
C TYR A 351 33.61 3.62 1.94
N VAL A 352 33.86 4.92 1.88
CA VAL A 352 34.50 5.57 0.72
C VAL A 352 35.95 5.87 1.09
N PRO A 353 36.94 5.49 0.28
CA PRO A 353 38.34 5.77 0.58
C PRO A 353 38.66 7.27 0.44
N GLY A 354 39.45 7.80 1.36
CA GLY A 354 39.86 9.20 1.36
C GLY A 354 39.11 10.07 2.37
N THR A 355 39.43 11.36 2.37
CA THR A 355 38.90 12.33 3.34
C THR A 355 37.49 12.81 2.94
N PRO A 356 36.67 13.27 3.89
CA PRO A 356 35.32 13.78 3.59
C PRO A 356 35.32 14.89 2.53
N GLN A 357 36.39 15.69 2.45
CA GLN A 357 36.57 16.74 1.46
C GLN A 357 36.70 16.16 0.05
N ARG A 358 37.57 15.16 -0.14
CA ARG A 358 37.74 14.48 -1.42
C ARG A 358 36.45 13.79 -1.86
N VAL A 359 35.77 13.11 -0.92
CA VAL A 359 34.49 12.44 -1.19
C VAL A 359 33.42 13.46 -1.59
N SER A 360 33.34 14.60 -0.91
CA SER A 360 32.42 15.69 -1.25
C SER A 360 32.70 16.29 -2.64
N GLN A 361 33.97 16.38 -3.06
CA GLN A 361 34.35 16.87 -4.39
C GLN A 361 33.84 15.95 -5.51
N GLU A 362 34.00 14.64 -5.35
CA GLU A 362 33.52 13.64 -6.30
C GLU A 362 31.97 13.61 -6.37
N LEU A 363 31.30 13.97 -5.26
CA LEU A 363 29.84 14.06 -5.18
C LEU A 363 29.24 15.34 -5.79
N LEU A 364 30.05 16.37 -6.11
CA LEU A 364 29.57 17.70 -6.54
C LEU A 364 28.54 17.66 -7.68
N LEU A 365 28.66 16.67 -8.56
CA LEU A 365 27.80 16.52 -9.73
C LEU A 365 26.74 15.41 -9.57
N CYS A 366 26.81 14.60 -8.52
CA CYS A 366 25.96 13.43 -8.29
C CYS A 366 24.52 13.82 -7.92
N GLY A 367 24.32 15.00 -7.30
CA GLY A 367 23.00 15.53 -6.98
C GLY A 367 22.27 14.76 -5.88
N ALA A 368 23.00 13.96 -5.08
CA ALA A 368 22.52 13.32 -3.87
C ALA A 368 22.85 14.16 -2.63
N THR A 369 21.97 14.16 -1.62
CA THR A 369 22.26 14.76 -0.32
C THR A 369 22.69 13.66 0.65
N VAL A 370 23.93 13.73 1.11
CA VAL A 370 24.54 12.71 1.96
C VAL A 370 25.27 13.35 3.14
N ARG A 371 25.41 12.60 4.23
CA ARG A 371 26.26 12.98 5.35
C ARG A 371 27.53 12.15 5.32
N LEU A 372 28.66 12.81 5.55
CA LEU A 372 30.00 12.27 5.48
C LEU A 372 30.65 12.37 6.85
N ALA A 373 31.18 11.28 7.39
CA ALA A 373 31.90 11.28 8.67
C ALA A 373 33.30 10.65 8.52
N PRO A 374 34.36 11.27 9.06
CA PRO A 374 35.71 10.72 8.98
C PRO A 374 35.84 9.44 9.83
N ALA A 375 36.48 8.41 9.28
CA ALA A 375 36.72 7.12 9.93
C ALA A 375 38.08 6.53 9.51
N GLY A 376 39.17 7.14 9.99
CA GLY A 376 40.53 6.74 9.64
C GLY A 376 40.85 7.06 8.18
N ARG A 377 41.27 6.05 7.39
CA ARG A 377 41.50 6.21 5.94
C ARG A 377 40.20 6.22 5.11
N TRP A 378 39.07 5.96 5.77
CA TRP A 378 37.76 5.90 5.17
C TRP A 378 36.94 7.13 5.57
N THR A 379 35.97 7.45 4.72
CA THR A 379 34.85 8.32 5.04
C THR A 379 33.60 7.45 5.04
N LEU A 380 32.88 7.45 6.16
CA LEU A 380 31.53 6.87 6.21
C LEU A 380 30.57 7.83 5.55
N MET A 381 29.72 7.31 4.69
CA MET A 381 28.69 8.07 3.99
C MET A 381 27.33 7.44 4.27
N GLU A 382 26.34 8.26 4.61
CA GLU A 382 24.93 7.87 4.75
C GLU A 382 24.00 8.82 3.97
N PRO A 383 22.79 8.39 3.57
CA PRO A 383 21.77 9.30 3.05
C PRO A 383 21.36 10.32 4.13
N ALA A 384 21.16 11.59 3.76
CA ALA A 384 20.74 12.64 4.70
C ALA A 384 19.41 13.30 4.28
N PRO A 385 18.29 12.54 4.26
CA PRO A 385 17.00 13.06 3.82
C PRO A 385 16.48 14.22 4.70
N SER A 386 16.83 14.27 5.99
CA SER A 386 16.49 15.41 6.87
C SER A 386 17.06 16.75 6.40
N GLN A 387 18.09 16.71 5.55
CA GLN A 387 18.78 17.88 5.01
C GLN A 387 18.30 18.25 3.60
N GLU A 388 17.36 17.49 3.03
CA GLU A 388 16.73 17.81 1.74
C GLU A 388 15.62 18.85 1.93
N THR A 389 15.57 19.85 1.05
CA THR A 389 14.47 20.83 1.07
C THR A 389 13.18 20.17 0.54
N PRO A 390 12.04 20.26 1.25
CA PRO A 390 10.77 19.70 0.78
C PRO A 390 10.43 20.20 -0.62
N GLY A 391 10.14 19.28 -1.55
CA GLY A 391 9.75 19.62 -2.93
C GLY A 391 10.91 19.88 -3.91
N LYS A 392 12.17 19.74 -3.51
CA LYS A 392 13.34 19.84 -4.40
C LYS A 392 14.29 18.64 -4.25
N ARG A 393 13.82 17.41 -4.51
CA ARG A 393 14.76 16.35 -4.91
C ARG A 393 15.39 16.79 -6.23
N GLY A 394 16.72 16.96 -6.25
CA GLY A 394 17.43 17.46 -7.42
C GLY A 394 17.10 16.59 -8.64
N ARG A 395 16.73 17.23 -9.76
CA ARG A 395 16.40 16.59 -11.06
C ARG A 395 17.38 15.49 -11.51
N ARG A 396 18.60 15.40 -10.95
CA ARG A 396 19.61 14.38 -11.24
C ARG A 396 19.49 13.10 -10.42
N ALA A 397 19.21 13.14 -9.12
CA ALA A 397 19.05 11.93 -8.30
C ALA A 397 17.93 11.03 -8.83
N THR A 398 16.87 11.65 -9.35
CA THR A 398 15.73 10.99 -10.00
C THR A 398 16.02 10.57 -11.46
N VAL A 399 16.98 11.19 -12.15
CA VAL A 399 17.38 10.83 -13.52
C VAL A 399 18.46 9.75 -13.56
N LEU A 400 19.29 9.65 -12.51
CA LEU A 400 20.42 8.72 -12.39
C LEU A 400 20.08 7.46 -11.57
N ARG A 401 18.83 7.28 -11.11
CA ARG A 401 18.37 6.13 -10.31
C ARG A 401 19.22 5.89 -9.05
N LEU A 402 19.38 6.94 -8.24
CA LEU A 402 20.17 6.87 -7.00
C LEU A 402 19.36 6.26 -5.84
N ASP A 403 18.80 5.06 -6.03
CA ASP A 403 17.92 4.37 -5.05
C ASP A 403 18.70 3.67 -3.91
N GLY A 404 19.85 4.25 -3.54
CA GLY A 404 20.76 3.78 -2.49
C GLY A 404 22.20 4.26 -2.74
N LEU A 405 23.04 4.17 -1.71
CA LEU A 405 24.45 4.63 -1.75
C LEU A 405 25.29 3.89 -2.80
N ALA A 406 24.92 2.66 -3.16
CA ALA A 406 25.61 1.93 -4.23
C ALA A 406 25.46 2.64 -5.58
N ALA A 407 24.27 3.11 -5.93
CA ALA A 407 24.03 3.87 -7.16
C ALA A 407 24.68 5.26 -7.12
N VAL A 408 24.73 5.89 -5.94
CA VAL A 408 25.50 7.13 -5.70
C VAL A 408 26.97 6.88 -6.01
N ALA A 409 27.54 5.79 -5.49
CA ALA A 409 28.92 5.42 -5.73
C ALA A 409 29.20 5.07 -7.21
N GLU A 410 28.29 4.36 -7.89
CA GLU A 410 28.44 4.06 -9.32
C GLU A 410 28.50 5.33 -10.17
N THR A 411 27.80 6.36 -9.75
CA THR A 411 27.73 7.64 -10.47
C THR A 411 28.89 8.58 -10.12
N ALA A 412 29.29 8.63 -8.85
CA ALA A 412 30.22 9.62 -8.33
C ALA A 412 31.68 9.13 -8.27
N PHE A 413 31.89 7.82 -8.17
CA PHE A 413 33.19 7.23 -7.80
C PHE A 413 33.73 6.33 -8.92
N ASP A 414 33.83 6.87 -10.13
CA ASP A 414 34.41 6.17 -11.29
C ASP A 414 35.95 6.27 -11.37
N SER A 415 36.54 7.20 -10.61
CA SER A 415 37.97 7.47 -10.60
C SER A 415 38.80 6.38 -9.95
N ALA A 416 40.07 6.25 -10.37
CA ALA A 416 40.97 5.23 -9.87
C ALA A 416 41.23 5.41 -8.35
N GLY A 417 41.03 4.35 -7.59
CA GLY A 417 41.23 4.35 -6.13
C GLY A 417 40.00 4.72 -5.30
N MET A 418 38.81 4.87 -5.92
CA MET A 418 37.54 5.15 -5.23
C MET A 418 36.65 3.92 -5.03
N THR A 419 37.25 2.72 -4.94
CA THR A 419 36.49 1.49 -4.69
C THR A 419 35.75 1.59 -3.36
N THR A 420 34.43 1.53 -3.42
CA THR A 420 33.52 1.83 -2.31
C THR A 420 32.83 0.56 -1.86
N LEU A 421 32.76 0.34 -0.54
CA LEU A 421 32.02 -0.77 0.06
C LEU A 421 30.72 -0.23 0.64
N VAL A 422 29.58 -0.86 0.34
CA VAL A 422 28.27 -0.42 0.82
C VAL A 422 27.63 -1.53 1.64
N ALA A 423 27.42 -1.27 2.93
CA ALA A 423 26.67 -2.12 3.83
C ALA A 423 25.22 -1.61 3.90
N ARG A 424 24.26 -2.52 3.73
CA ARG A 424 22.82 -2.23 3.73
C ARG A 424 22.09 -3.23 4.60
N ARG A 425 21.22 -2.76 5.48
CA ARG A 425 20.24 -3.60 6.17
C ARG A 425 18.90 -3.56 5.42
N GLU A 426 18.35 -4.73 5.08
CA GLU A 426 17.06 -4.87 4.43
C GLU A 426 16.05 -5.51 5.40
N GLY A 427 15.22 -4.69 6.04
CA GLY A 427 14.29 -5.16 7.08
C GLY A 427 15.00 -5.68 8.33
N ALA A 428 14.32 -6.55 9.10
CA ALA A 428 14.88 -7.12 10.33
C ALA A 428 15.92 -8.23 10.04
N ASP A 429 15.72 -9.00 8.96
CA ASP A 429 16.30 -10.35 8.80
C ASP A 429 17.29 -10.49 7.63
N ALA A 430 17.72 -9.39 6.98
CA ALA A 430 18.67 -9.47 5.88
C ALA A 430 19.69 -8.33 5.86
N CYS A 431 20.92 -8.67 5.46
CA CYS A 431 22.01 -7.73 5.26
C CYS A 431 22.66 -7.95 3.89
N VAL A 432 23.13 -6.86 3.28
CA VAL A 432 23.80 -6.87 1.98
C VAL A 432 25.11 -6.11 2.08
N LEU A 433 26.17 -6.67 1.51
CA LEU A 433 27.46 -6.00 1.33
C LEU A 433 27.81 -5.96 -0.15
N SER A 434 28.04 -4.75 -0.67
CA SER A 434 28.33 -4.53 -2.10
C SER A 434 29.69 -3.86 -2.28
N VAL A 435 30.40 -4.23 -3.34
CA VAL A 435 31.61 -3.56 -3.81
C VAL A 435 31.27 -2.78 -5.05
N VAL A 436 31.52 -1.47 -5.05
CA VAL A 436 31.38 -0.60 -6.22
C VAL A 436 32.76 -0.17 -6.70
N ALA A 437 33.09 -0.47 -7.96
CA ALA A 437 34.38 -0.14 -8.55
C ALA A 437 34.22 0.23 -10.02
N LYS A 438 34.90 1.29 -10.47
CA LYS A 438 34.88 1.76 -11.87
C LYS A 438 33.45 2.02 -12.38
N GLY A 439 32.64 2.67 -11.55
CA GLY A 439 31.26 3.06 -11.89
C GLY A 439 30.25 1.91 -12.02
N ARG A 440 30.53 0.74 -11.44
CA ARG A 440 29.60 -0.40 -11.41
C ARG A 440 29.76 -1.24 -10.14
N THR A 441 28.68 -1.88 -9.70
CA THR A 441 28.73 -2.89 -8.64
C THR A 441 29.49 -4.13 -9.13
N ALA A 442 30.67 -4.37 -8.57
CA ALA A 442 31.57 -5.47 -8.92
C ALA A 442 31.23 -6.78 -8.18
N ALA A 443 30.72 -6.69 -6.95
CA ALA A 443 30.24 -7.81 -6.16
C ALA A 443 29.06 -7.37 -5.30
N ARG A 444 28.11 -8.28 -5.05
CA ARG A 444 26.99 -8.06 -4.14
C ARG A 444 26.65 -9.35 -3.43
N HIS A 445 26.98 -9.41 -2.16
CA HIS A 445 26.66 -10.55 -1.30
C HIS A 445 25.49 -10.24 -0.37
N ARG A 446 24.59 -11.20 -0.18
CA ARG A 446 23.38 -11.08 0.64
C ARG A 446 23.31 -12.22 1.66
N TRP A 447 23.17 -11.88 2.93
CA TRP A 447 22.80 -12.80 3.99
C TRP A 447 21.30 -12.69 4.27
N ALA A 448 20.54 -13.77 4.06
CA ALA A 448 19.10 -13.83 4.27
C ALA A 448 18.66 -15.27 4.61
N GLY A 449 18.78 -15.68 5.87
CA GLY A 449 18.22 -16.93 6.41
C GLY A 449 18.57 -18.24 5.67
N ALA A 450 17.93 -19.34 6.08
CA ALA A 450 18.14 -20.66 5.51
C ALA A 450 17.68 -20.73 4.04
N GLY A 451 18.63 -20.63 3.10
CA GLY A 451 18.38 -20.68 1.65
C GLY A 451 19.27 -19.75 0.81
N SER A 452 20.00 -18.81 1.42
CA SER A 452 20.81 -17.81 0.71
C SER A 452 22.31 -18.14 0.61
N THR A 453 22.75 -19.37 0.87
CA THR A 453 24.18 -19.70 0.89
C THR A 453 24.75 -19.73 -0.55
N PRO A 454 25.71 -18.86 -0.91
CA PRO A 454 26.29 -18.85 -2.24
C PRO A 454 27.11 -20.11 -2.52
N SER A 455 27.29 -20.41 -3.80
CA SER A 455 28.20 -21.48 -4.22
C SER A 455 29.61 -21.22 -3.72
N GLN A 456 30.41 -22.27 -3.54
CA GLN A 456 31.80 -22.13 -3.08
C GLN A 456 32.63 -21.24 -4.02
N GLU A 457 32.38 -21.31 -5.33
CA GLU A 457 33.09 -20.50 -6.32
C GLU A 457 32.65 -19.03 -6.26
N THR A 458 31.35 -18.76 -6.15
CA THR A 458 30.81 -17.40 -5.99
C THR A 458 31.34 -16.75 -4.72
N ALA A 459 31.32 -17.47 -3.59
CA ALA A 459 31.83 -16.96 -2.32
C ALA A 459 33.33 -16.64 -2.38
N ARG A 460 34.12 -17.43 -3.11
CA ARG A 460 35.55 -17.18 -3.30
C ARG A 460 35.79 -15.93 -4.15
N GLN A 461 35.05 -15.78 -5.25
CA GLN A 461 35.15 -14.61 -6.13
C GLN A 461 34.73 -13.32 -5.41
N ASP A 462 33.61 -13.33 -4.70
CA ASP A 462 33.14 -12.18 -3.93
C ASP A 462 34.13 -11.84 -2.79
N ALA A 463 34.68 -12.84 -2.11
CA ALA A 463 35.70 -12.63 -1.08
C ALA A 463 36.99 -11.98 -1.62
N GLU A 464 37.47 -12.41 -2.80
CA GLU A 464 38.63 -11.80 -3.46
C GLU A 464 38.35 -10.33 -3.80
N LEU A 465 37.15 -10.00 -4.28
CA LEU A 465 36.74 -8.63 -4.60
C LEU A 465 36.58 -7.76 -3.33
N LEU A 466 36.04 -8.31 -2.25
CA LEU A 466 35.91 -7.62 -0.96
C LEU A 466 37.27 -7.31 -0.33
N VAL A 467 38.20 -8.28 -0.33
CA VAL A 467 39.56 -8.07 0.20
C VAL A 467 40.33 -7.07 -0.66
N ALA A 468 40.20 -7.15 -1.99
CA ALA A 468 40.81 -6.17 -2.89
C ALA A 468 40.25 -4.75 -2.66
N ALA A 469 38.94 -4.62 -2.42
CA ALA A 469 38.30 -3.35 -2.13
C ALA A 469 38.73 -2.77 -0.77
N ALA A 470 38.80 -3.60 0.26
CA ALA A 470 39.21 -3.17 1.60
C ALA A 470 40.72 -2.89 1.70
N GLY A 471 41.52 -3.52 0.83
CA GLY A 471 42.99 -3.47 0.87
C GLY A 471 43.62 -4.28 2.01
N GLN A 472 42.81 -5.10 2.71
CA GLN A 472 43.21 -5.94 3.84
C GLN A 472 42.19 -7.09 4.02
N GLY A 473 42.65 -8.23 4.57
CA GLY A 473 41.83 -9.39 4.90
C GLY A 473 42.33 -10.69 4.28
N ASP A 474 41.87 -11.84 4.80
CA ASP A 474 42.12 -13.15 4.21
C ASP A 474 40.89 -13.62 3.41
N ALA A 475 41.04 -13.74 2.09
CA ALA A 475 39.95 -14.16 1.20
C ALA A 475 39.37 -15.54 1.57
N ARG A 476 40.16 -16.43 2.17
CA ARG A 476 39.66 -17.74 2.65
C ARG A 476 38.76 -17.60 3.86
N GLU A 477 39.09 -16.69 4.77
CA GLU A 477 38.29 -16.40 5.95
C GLU A 477 36.99 -15.70 5.56
N ILE A 478 37.07 -14.69 4.68
CA ILE A 478 35.89 -13.99 4.15
C ILE A 478 34.96 -14.97 3.42
N ALA A 479 35.49 -15.82 2.53
CA ALA A 479 34.67 -16.81 1.83
C ALA A 479 33.95 -17.81 2.78
N ARG A 480 34.51 -18.09 3.97
CA ARG A 480 33.81 -18.86 5.01
C ARG A 480 32.66 -18.06 5.62
N LEU A 481 32.89 -16.80 5.98
CA LEU A 481 31.85 -15.91 6.54
C LEU A 481 30.70 -15.62 5.56
N LEU A 482 30.98 -15.51 4.25
CA LEU A 482 29.94 -15.33 3.24
C LEU A 482 29.00 -16.55 3.14
N ARG A 483 29.48 -17.74 3.53
CA ARG A 483 28.72 -19.00 3.45
C ARG A 483 28.16 -19.47 4.79
N ASP A 484 28.44 -18.75 5.88
CA ASP A 484 27.96 -19.08 7.21
C ASP A 484 26.42 -18.82 7.29
N PRO A 485 25.61 -19.77 7.79
CA PRO A 485 24.16 -19.60 7.91
C PRO A 485 23.72 -18.90 9.21
N GLY A 486 24.64 -18.30 9.97
CA GLY A 486 24.36 -17.55 11.20
C GLY A 486 23.57 -16.24 11.01
N ASP A 487 23.48 -15.46 12.08
CA ASP A 487 22.75 -14.18 12.09
C ASP A 487 23.32 -13.18 11.04
N PRO A 488 22.49 -12.64 10.13
CA PRO A 488 22.96 -11.74 9.07
C PRO A 488 23.68 -10.48 9.58
N SER A 489 23.26 -9.94 10.73
CA SER A 489 23.87 -8.72 11.29
C SER A 489 25.22 -9.03 11.93
N GLU A 490 25.31 -10.14 12.67
CA GLU A 490 26.57 -10.63 13.23
C GLU A 490 27.58 -10.97 12.12
N LEU A 491 27.13 -11.63 11.06
CA LEU A 491 27.99 -11.99 9.92
C LEU A 491 28.49 -10.77 9.16
N LEU A 492 27.65 -9.75 8.98
CA LEU A 492 28.08 -8.47 8.41
C LEU A 492 29.18 -7.84 9.28
N ILE A 493 28.97 -7.71 10.58
CA ILE A 493 29.93 -7.11 11.52
C ILE A 493 31.26 -7.89 11.51
N ARG A 494 31.21 -9.22 11.59
CA ARG A 494 32.40 -10.09 11.53
C ARG A 494 33.15 -9.94 10.20
N THR A 495 32.43 -9.84 9.08
CA THR A 495 33.02 -9.65 7.75
C THR A 495 33.71 -8.29 7.65
N LEU A 496 33.06 -7.20 8.08
CA LEU A 496 33.66 -5.85 8.09
C LEU A 496 34.92 -5.79 8.97
N THR A 497 34.88 -6.48 10.12
CA THR A 497 36.01 -6.57 11.05
C THR A 497 37.19 -7.33 10.42
N ALA A 498 36.92 -8.47 9.78
CA ALA A 498 37.94 -9.26 9.08
C ALA A 498 38.57 -8.51 7.88
N LEU A 499 37.82 -7.61 7.25
CA LEU A 499 38.32 -6.70 6.21
C LEU A 499 39.10 -5.49 6.77
N GLY A 500 39.18 -5.33 8.10
CA GLY A 500 39.86 -4.20 8.74
C GLY A 500 39.15 -2.87 8.55
N LEU A 501 37.83 -2.88 8.34
CA LEU A 501 37.03 -1.68 8.20
C LEU A 501 36.66 -1.08 9.58
N PRO A 502 36.44 0.24 9.66
CA PRO A 502 35.88 0.85 10.86
C PRO A 502 34.56 0.17 11.28
N PRO A 503 34.29 0.03 12.58
CA PRO A 503 33.06 -0.56 13.06
C PRO A 503 31.86 0.26 12.59
N LEU A 504 30.72 -0.40 12.40
CA LEU A 504 29.46 0.27 12.10
C LEU A 504 29.10 1.23 13.27
N PRO A 505 28.59 2.44 12.98
CA PRO A 505 28.12 3.38 14.00
C PRO A 505 27.03 2.79 14.90
N ALA A 506 26.99 3.24 16.14
CA ALA A 506 25.97 2.82 17.10
C ALA A 506 24.55 3.18 16.60
N GLY A 507 23.65 2.19 16.64
CA GLY A 507 22.28 2.31 16.13
C GLY A 507 22.15 2.09 14.62
N PHE A 508 23.19 1.61 13.92
CA PHE A 508 23.06 1.15 12.53
C PHE A 508 22.05 0.01 12.46
N GLY A 509 21.04 0.16 11.59
CA GLY A 509 19.91 -0.77 11.51
C GLY A 509 18.76 -0.46 12.47
N GLU A 510 18.86 0.61 13.28
CA GLU A 510 17.83 1.04 14.23
C GLU A 510 17.43 2.51 14.05
N ARG A 511 18.39 3.40 13.72
CA ARG A 511 18.17 4.83 13.47
C ARG A 511 18.37 5.16 11.98
N ALA A 512 17.57 6.08 11.46
CA ALA A 512 17.58 6.46 10.04
C ALA A 512 18.83 7.25 9.60
N GLU A 513 19.38 8.12 10.47
CA GLU A 513 20.58 8.94 10.20
C GLU A 513 21.55 8.79 11.39
N VAL A 514 22.37 7.74 11.39
CA VAL A 514 23.26 7.40 12.52
C VAL A 514 24.52 8.26 12.58
N LEU A 515 24.92 8.86 11.45
CA LEU A 515 26.05 9.79 11.39
C LEU A 515 25.66 11.22 11.79
N ALA A 516 24.38 11.51 12.05
CA ALA A 516 23.92 12.83 12.47
C ALA A 516 24.67 13.37 13.71
N ASP A 517 24.98 12.47 14.65
CA ASP A 517 25.70 12.78 15.89
C ASP A 517 27.20 12.46 15.81
N ALA A 518 27.70 12.00 14.66
CA ALA A 518 29.09 11.57 14.53
C ALA A 518 30.05 12.77 14.55
N ARG A 519 31.14 12.63 15.32
CA ARG A 519 32.13 13.70 15.48
C ARG A 519 32.80 14.01 14.14
N GLY A 520 32.72 15.28 13.73
CA GLY A 520 33.29 15.73 12.45
C GLY A 520 32.44 15.39 11.23
N ALA A 521 31.18 14.99 11.43
CA ALA A 521 30.25 14.78 10.32
C ALA A 521 29.92 16.09 9.60
N THR A 522 29.93 16.04 8.27
CA THR A 522 29.57 17.15 7.39
C THR A 522 28.47 16.71 6.44
N VAL A 523 27.64 17.65 5.99
CA VAL A 523 26.54 17.37 5.06
C VAL A 523 26.90 17.88 3.67
N HIS A 524 26.96 16.97 2.70
CA HIS A 524 26.99 17.32 1.29
C HIS A 524 25.55 17.48 0.78
N ARG A 525 25.18 18.69 0.37
CA ARG A 525 23.83 18.98 -0.16
C ARG A 525 23.80 18.87 -1.68
N ALA A 526 22.76 18.21 -2.20
CA ALA A 526 22.51 18.10 -3.64
C ALA A 526 22.46 19.47 -4.34
N ARG A 527 23.24 19.65 -5.41
CA ARG A 527 23.23 20.87 -6.25
C ARG A 527 22.50 20.66 -7.58
N SER A 528 22.03 21.76 -8.17
CA SER A 528 21.60 21.78 -9.58
C SER A 528 22.82 21.92 -10.49
N LEU A 529 22.80 21.25 -11.65
CA LEU A 529 23.85 21.26 -12.69
C LEU A 529 24.36 22.66 -13.03
N TRP A 530 23.42 23.60 -13.16
CA TRP A 530 23.70 24.99 -13.52
C TRP A 530 24.36 25.78 -12.39
N GLN A 531 24.00 25.50 -11.13
CA GLN A 531 24.64 26.12 -9.97
C GLN A 531 26.04 25.53 -9.74
N GLY A 532 26.20 24.20 -9.87
CA GLY A 532 27.50 23.54 -9.73
C GLY A 532 28.53 24.01 -10.78
N MET A 533 28.10 24.25 -12.02
CA MET A 533 28.96 24.84 -13.06
C MET A 533 29.29 26.32 -12.79
N LYS A 534 28.37 27.09 -12.21
CA LYS A 534 28.57 28.52 -11.93
C LYS A 534 29.57 28.72 -10.79
N ASP A 535 29.45 27.92 -9.73
CA ASP A 535 30.34 27.97 -8.57
C ASP A 535 31.74 27.42 -8.90
N PHE A 536 31.86 26.39 -9.75
CA PHE A 536 33.17 25.90 -10.23
C PHE A 536 33.95 26.98 -11.02
N MET A 537 33.27 27.99 -11.56
CA MET A 537 33.88 29.13 -12.23
C MET A 537 34.07 30.35 -11.32
N SER A 538 33.59 30.32 -10.07
CA SER A 538 33.67 31.43 -9.13
C SER A 538 34.15 30.95 -7.75
N ASP A 539 35.43 31.14 -7.46
CA ASP A 539 36.07 30.76 -6.18
C ASP A 539 35.50 31.51 -4.95
N GLU A 540 34.71 32.57 -5.12
CA GLU A 540 34.39 33.51 -4.03
C GLU A 540 33.05 33.27 -3.31
N THR A 541 32.22 32.30 -3.73
CA THR A 541 30.90 32.06 -3.09
C THR A 541 30.51 30.58 -2.97
N ASP A 542 31.43 29.71 -2.53
CA ASP A 542 31.12 28.30 -2.27
C ASP A 542 30.42 28.12 -0.90
N PRO A 543 29.18 27.59 -0.84
CA PRO A 543 28.53 27.22 0.43
C PRO A 543 29.17 26.02 1.13
N ASN A 544 30.12 25.33 0.48
CA ASN A 544 31.04 24.36 1.07
C ASN A 544 32.49 24.83 0.85
N PRO A 545 32.94 25.89 1.55
CA PRO A 545 34.24 26.48 1.27
C PRO A 545 35.36 25.43 1.43
N PRO A 546 36.41 25.45 0.60
CA PRO A 546 37.59 24.65 0.87
C PRO A 546 38.08 25.04 2.26
N LEU A 547 38.22 24.06 3.17
CA LEU A 547 38.85 24.29 4.46
C LEU A 547 40.23 24.89 4.20
N GLN A 548 40.45 26.11 4.69
CA GLN A 548 41.77 26.73 4.64
C GLN A 548 42.76 25.76 5.30
N LEU A 549 43.80 25.41 4.53
CA LEU A 549 44.96 24.69 5.03
C LEU A 549 45.69 25.63 5.99
N ASP A 550 45.33 25.59 7.26
CA ASP A 550 46.24 26.06 8.29
C ASP A 550 47.41 25.08 8.33
N GLY A 551 48.52 25.51 7.74
CA GLY A 551 49.75 24.76 7.73
C GLY A 551 50.21 24.43 9.14
N ARG A 552 50.35 23.14 9.41
CA ARG A 552 51.44 22.54 10.21
C ARG A 552 51.61 21.08 9.84
#